data_AF-A0AAW5KZJ6-F1
#
_entry.id   AF-A0AAW5KZJ6-F1
#
_cell.length_a   1.000
_cell.length_b   1.000
_cell.length_c   1.000
_cell.angle_alpha   90.00
_cell.angle_beta   90.00
_cell.angle_gamma   90.00
#
_symmetry.space_group_name_H-M   'P 1'
#
loop_
_entity.id
_entity.type
_entity.pdbx_description
1 polymer ?
#
loop_
_entity_poly.entity_id
_entity_poly.type
_entity_poly.pdbx_seq_one_letter_code
_entity_poly.pdbx_strand_id
1 'polypeptide(L)' 'MRNKLKQTELQKAFQASGLKYHELAQIIGVSKSHCYKIINWDMRIYYDTAVKIANALGKEPSLIFQR' A
#
# COMPACT_ATOMS: atom_id res chain seq x y z
N MET A 1 -2.06 -8.19 -18.24
CA MET A 1 -2.91 -9.23 -17.62
C MET A 1 -2.49 -9.37 -16.16
N ARG A 2 -3.42 -9.26 -15.20
CA ARG A 2 -3.16 -9.62 -13.80
C ARG A 2 -2.88 -11.11 -13.78
N ASN A 3 -1.63 -11.49 -13.59
CA ASN A 3 -1.33 -12.83 -13.11
C ASN A 3 -2.14 -13.01 -11.81
N LYS A 4 -2.86 -14.12 -11.67
CA LYS A 4 -3.48 -14.58 -10.40
C LYS A 4 -2.39 -14.97 -9.38
N LEU A 5 -1.31 -14.20 -9.31
CA LEU A 5 -0.25 -14.34 -8.33
C LEU A 5 -0.83 -13.93 -6.97
N LYS A 6 -0.41 -14.65 -5.93
CA LYS A 6 -0.80 -14.41 -4.53
C LYS A 6 -0.78 -12.92 -4.23
N GLN A 7 -1.85 -12.41 -3.64
CA GLN A 7 -1.88 -11.04 -3.13
C GLN A 7 -0.76 -10.85 -2.11
N THR A 8 -0.04 -9.74 -2.19
CA THR A 8 0.96 -9.35 -1.17
C THR A 8 0.26 -9.03 0.15
N GLU A 9 1.00 -9.06 1.26
CA GLU A 9 0.43 -8.69 2.56
C GLU A 9 -0.05 -7.22 2.57
N LEU A 10 0.64 -6.35 1.84
CA LEU A 10 0.18 -4.97 1.61
C LEU A 10 -1.19 -4.92 0.92
N GLN A 11 -1.40 -5.72 -0.12
CA GLN A 11 -2.68 -5.74 -0.84
C GLN A 11 -3.82 -6.28 0.04
N LYS A 12 -3.54 -7.32 0.83
CA LYS A 12 -4.51 -7.87 1.79
C LYS A 12 -4.85 -6.86 2.87
N ALA A 13 -3.85 -6.21 3.46
CA ALA A 13 -4.05 -5.18 4.49
C ALA A 13 -4.84 -3.99 3.94
N PHE A 14 -4.53 -3.54 2.72
CA PHE A 14 -5.29 -2.49 2.05
C PHE A 14 -6.75 -2.90 1.83
N GLN A 15 -7.01 -4.10 1.31
CA GLN A 15 -8.37 -4.60 1.11
C GLN A 15 -9.15 -4.72 2.44
N ALA A 16 -8.51 -5.20 3.51
CA ALA A 16 -9.11 -5.35 4.83
C ALA A 16 -9.41 -4.02 5.52
N SER A 17 -8.65 -2.96 5.22
CA SER A 17 -8.85 -1.62 5.81
C SER A 17 -10.16 -0.94 5.38
N GLY A 18 -10.76 -1.37 4.26
CA GLY A 18 -11.91 -0.70 3.66
C GLY A 18 -11.60 0.64 2.99
N LEU A 19 -10.35 1.12 3.05
CA LEU A 19 -9.93 2.36 2.43
C LEU A 19 -9.98 2.28 0.90
N LYS A 20 -10.37 3.38 0.27
CA LYS A 20 -10.22 3.62 -1.15
C LYS A 20 -8.86 4.25 -1.43
N TYR A 21 -8.37 4.07 -2.67
CA TYR A 21 -7.06 4.59 -3.07
C TYR A 21 -6.89 6.11 -2.87
N HIS A 22 -7.95 6.89 -3.01
CA HIS A 22 -7.85 8.34 -2.81
C HIS A 22 -7.74 8.73 -1.34
N GLU A 23 -8.38 7.98 -0.43
CA GLU A 23 -8.31 8.19 1.01
C GLU A 23 -6.90 7.87 1.52
N LEU A 24 -6.36 6.70 1.12
CA LEU A 24 -4.98 6.35 1.46
C LEU A 24 -3.97 7.34 0.84
N ALA A 25 -4.18 7.76 -0.40
CA ALA A 25 -3.31 8.73 -1.06
C ALA A 25 -3.27 10.09 -0.32
N GLN A 26 -4.41 10.56 0.18
CA GLN A 26 -4.49 11.76 1.01
C GLN A 26 -3.72 11.59 2.32
N ILE A 27 -3.85 10.45 3.00
CA ILE A 27 -3.16 10.18 4.27
C ILE A 27 -1.64 10.18 4.09
N ILE A 28 -1.13 9.54 3.03
CA ILE A 28 0.33 9.39 2.83
C ILE A 28 0.95 10.53 2.03
N GLY A 29 0.15 11.48 1.53
CA GLY A 29 0.61 12.69 0.84
C GLY A 29 1.07 12.46 -0.60
N VAL A 30 0.41 11.58 -1.36
CA VAL A 30 0.75 11.30 -2.77
C VAL A 30 -0.49 11.38 -3.68
N SER A 31 -0.28 11.32 -4.99
CA SER A 31 -1.41 11.24 -5.94
C SER A 31 -2.09 9.86 -5.89
N LYS A 32 -3.40 9.81 -6.19
CA LYS A 32 -4.17 8.54 -6.30
C LYS A 32 -3.49 7.53 -7.23
N SER A 33 -2.96 8.00 -8.36
CA SER A 33 -2.24 7.14 -9.33
C SER A 33 -0.96 6.57 -8.73
N HIS A 34 -0.20 7.38 -7.98
CA HIS A 34 1.00 6.92 -7.28
C HIS A 34 0.63 5.89 -6.21
N CYS A 35 -0.38 6.14 -5.38
CA CYS A 35 -0.88 5.19 -4.39
C CYS A 35 -1.30 3.85 -5.03
N TYR A 36 -2.04 3.90 -6.16
CA TYR A 36 -2.40 2.68 -6.89
C TYR A 36 -1.17 1.86 -7.30
N LYS A 37 -0.10 2.50 -7.80
CA LYS A 37 1.15 1.82 -8.16
C LYS A 37 1.85 1.25 -6.93
N ILE A 38 1.91 1.98 -5.81
CA ILE A 38 2.53 1.49 -4.57
C ILE A 38 1.88 0.20 -4.08
N ILE A 39 0.55 0.11 -4.10
CA ILE A 39 -0.20 -1.06 -3.63
C ILE A 39 -0.08 -2.24 -4.61
N ASN A 40 -0.10 -1.97 -5.91
CA ASN A 40 -0.27 -3.04 -6.90
C ASN A 40 1.03 -3.47 -7.59
N TRP A 41 2.08 -2.64 -7.59
CA TRP A 41 3.30 -2.86 -8.36
C TRP A 41 4.51 -3.02 -7.43
N ASP A 42 5.55 -3.70 -7.92
CA ASP A 42 6.82 -3.85 -7.22
C ASP A 42 7.64 -2.55 -7.27
N MET A 43 7.17 -1.51 -6.56
CA MET A 43 7.86 -0.22 -6.49
C MET A 43 8.77 -0.15 -5.27
N ARG A 44 9.97 0.43 -5.46
CA ARG A 44 10.77 0.93 -4.34
C ARG A 44 10.10 2.19 -3.81
N ILE A 45 9.85 2.22 -2.50
CA ILE A 45 9.31 3.38 -1.80
C ILE A 45 10.27 3.77 -0.69
N TYR A 46 10.27 5.05 -0.33
CA TYR A 46 11.00 5.53 0.82
C TYR A 46 10.39 4.97 2.11
N TYR A 47 11.23 4.80 3.13
CA TYR A 47 10.79 4.25 4.42
C TYR A 47 9.73 5.12 5.10
N ASP A 48 9.81 6.45 4.96
CA ASP A 48 8.80 7.38 5.47
C ASP A 48 7.40 7.09 4.90
N THR A 49 7.33 6.75 3.61
CA THR A 49 6.12 6.39 2.89
C THR A 49 5.60 5.05 3.39
N ALA A 50 6.50 4.09 3.61
CA ALA A 50 6.15 2.79 4.20
C ALA A 50 5.54 2.96 5.61
N VAL A 51 6.12 3.82 6.46
CA VAL A 51 5.59 4.13 7.79
C VAL A 51 4.20 4.77 7.71
N LYS A 52 3.99 5.76 6.84
CA LYS A 52 2.67 6.39 6.66
C LYS A 52 1.61 5.39 6.21
N ILE A 53 1.95 4.49 5.28
CA ILE A 53 1.03 3.43 4.84
C ILE A 53 0.72 2.47 5.98
N ALA A 54 1.73 2.01 6.71
CA ALA A 54 1.56 1.07 7.80
C ALA A 54 0.67 1.65 8.91
N ASN A 55 0.90 2.91 9.29
CA ASN A 55 0.05 3.63 10.23
C ASN A 55 -1.39 3.76 9.74
N ALA A 56 -1.59 4.08 8.45
CA ALA A 56 -2.94 4.17 7.86
C ALA A 56 -3.69 2.82 7.86
N LEU A 57 -2.96 1.70 7.81
CA LEU A 57 -3.52 0.35 7.77
C LEU A 57 -3.56 -0.32 9.16
N GLY A 58 -3.07 0.34 10.21
CA GLY A 58 -2.93 -0.26 11.54
C GLY A 58 -1.98 -1.47 11.54
N LYS A 59 -0.87 -1.39 10.81
CA LYS A 59 0.14 -2.45 10.64
C LYS A 59 1.53 -1.93 10.95
N GLU A 60 2.48 -2.87 11.05
CA GLU A 60 3.91 -2.58 11.16
C GLU A 60 4.52 -2.26 9.77
N PRO A 61 5.50 -1.33 9.67
CA PRO A 61 6.14 -0.97 8.40
C PRO A 61 6.83 -2.15 7.69
N SER A 62 7.25 -3.17 8.43
CA SER A 62 7.87 -4.39 7.88
C SER A 62 6.94 -5.14 6.93
N LEU A 63 5.61 -5.06 7.13
CA LEU A 63 4.60 -5.68 6.26
C LEU A 63 4.67 -5.17 4.82
N ILE A 64 5.05 -3.90 4.64
CA ILE A 64 5.10 -3.26 3.31
C ILE A 64 6.18 -3.90 2.41
N PHE A 65 7.20 -4.49 3.02
CA PHE A 65 8.35 -5.10 2.35
C PHE A 65 8.20 -6.63 2.21
N GLN A 66 7.10 -7.22 2.69
CA GLN A 66 6.77 -8.63 2.52
C GLN A 66 6.02 -8.82 1.20
N ARG A 67 6.74 -9.19 0.14
CA ARG A 67 6.20 -9.36 -1.23
C ARG A 67 6.27 -10.81 -1.70
#